data_AF-A0A2T6F1N7-F1
#
_entry.id   AF-A0A2T6F1N7-F1
#
_cell.length_a   1.000
_cell.length_b   1.000
_cell.length_c   1.000
_cell.angle_alpha   90.00
_cell.angle_beta   90.00
_cell.angle_gamma   90.00
#
_symmetry.space_group_name_H-M   'P 1'
#
loop_
_entity.id
_entity.type
_entity.pdbx_description
1 polymer ?
#
loop_
_entity_poly.entity_id
_entity_poly.type
_entity_poly.pdbx_seq_one_letter_code
_entity_poly.pdbx_strand_id
1 'polypeptide(L)' 'MARIDDIVKRQKDGAKFIISAPMLGLEPEEFDTVAKLWAEECNHGFVVTGVPHRKCIDGEFFIDRITAIKVESIAE' A
#
# COMPACT_ATOMS: atom_id res chain seq x y z
N MET A 1 -12.09 -4.32 -9.97
CA MET A 1 -11.08 -3.77 -9.05
C MET A 1 -9.79 -3.51 -9.80
N ALA A 2 -9.10 -2.41 -9.49
CA ALA A 2 -7.71 -2.24 -9.93
C ALA A 2 -6.83 -3.19 -9.08
N ARG A 3 -5.96 -3.97 -9.72
CA ARG A 3 -4.93 -4.70 -8.99
C ARG A 3 -3.87 -3.71 -8.51
N ILE A 4 -3.15 -4.04 -7.43
CA ILE A 4 -2.07 -3.18 -6.92
C ILE A 4 -1.07 -2.82 -8.03
N ASP A 5 -0.74 -3.78 -8.89
CA ASP A 5 0.14 -3.57 -10.05
C ASP A 5 -0.39 -2.51 -11.02
N ASP A 6 -1.71 -2.41 -11.21
CA ASP A 6 -2.31 -1.40 -12.09
C ASP A 6 -2.17 0.00 -11.49
N ILE A 7 -2.21 0.12 -10.16
CA ILE A 7 -2.01 1.38 -9.45
C ILE A 7 -0.53 1.79 -9.60
N VAL A 8 0.39 0.86 -9.36
CA VAL A 8 1.83 1.10 -9.37
C VAL A 8 2.33 1.45 -10.78
N LYS A 9 1.89 0.71 -11.82
CA LYS A 9 2.30 0.95 -13.22
C LYS A 9 1.89 2.32 -13.77
N ARG A 10 0.89 2.96 -13.16
CA ARG A 10 0.45 4.31 -13.54
C ARG A 10 1.29 5.43 -12.92
N GLN A 11 2.14 5.10 -11.94
CA GLN A 11 3.00 6.07 -11.27
C GLN A 11 4.35 6.18 -11.98
N LYS A 12 4.90 7.40 -12.02
CA LYS A 12 6.29 7.63 -12.44
C LYS A 12 7.26 7.19 -11.35
N ASP A 13 8.47 6.79 -11.72
CA ASP A 13 9.50 6.47 -10.74
C ASP A 13 9.80 7.67 -9.83
N GLY A 14 9.98 7.40 -8.54
CA GLY A 14 10.11 8.41 -7.50
C GLY A 14 8.81 9.13 -7.11
N ALA A 15 7.68 8.88 -7.78
CA ALA A 15 6.42 9.48 -7.40
C ALA A 15 5.95 8.97 -6.02
N LYS A 16 5.48 9.91 -5.19
CA LYS A 16 4.84 9.61 -3.90
C LYS A 16 3.33 9.55 -4.11
N PHE A 17 2.72 8.45 -3.69
CA PHE A 17 1.29 8.20 -3.90
C PHE A 17 0.67 7.46 -2.72
N ILE A 18 -0.65 7.36 -2.74
CA ILE A 18 -1.45 6.74 -1.69
C ILE A 18 -2.07 5.44 -2.22
N ILE A 19 -2.07 4.41 -1.36
CA ILE A 19 -2.83 3.18 -1.56
C ILE A 19 -3.75 3.03 -0.36
N SER A 20 -5.02 2.70 -0.60
CA SER A 20 -6.02 2.54 0.47
C SER A 20 -6.89 1.32 0.24
N ALA A 21 -7.46 0.79 1.32
CA ALA A 21 -8.33 -0.39 1.31
C ALA A 21 -9.49 -0.27 0.28
N PRO A 22 -10.23 0.87 0.21
CA PRO A 22 -11.31 1.03 -0.77
C PRO A 22 -10.84 1.02 -2.23
N MET A 23 -9.60 1.43 -2.53
CA MET A 23 -9.07 1.38 -3.90
C MET A 23 -8.89 -0.06 -4.39
N LEU A 24 -8.60 -0.98 -3.46
CA LEU A 24 -8.41 -2.40 -3.73
C LEU A 24 -9.68 -3.22 -3.52
N GLY A 25 -10.74 -2.60 -3.00
CA GLY A 25 -11.98 -3.30 -2.62
C GLY A 25 -11.76 -4.28 -1.47
N LEU A 26 -10.85 -3.95 -0.56
CA LEU A 26 -10.54 -4.74 0.64
C LEU A 26 -11.17 -4.10 1.86
N GLU A 27 -11.53 -4.95 2.83
CA GLU A 27 -11.87 -4.48 4.17
C GLU A 27 -10.61 -4.04 4.93
N PRO A 28 -10.72 -3.17 5.96
CA PRO A 28 -9.57 -2.67 6.71
C PRO A 28 -8.70 -3.77 7.34
N GLU A 29 -9.31 -4.86 7.81
CA GLU A 29 -8.61 -6.01 8.40
C GLU A 29 -7.74 -6.75 7.37
N GLU A 30 -8.27 -6.95 6.17
CA GLU A 30 -7.57 -7.58 5.05
C GLU A 30 -6.43 -6.67 4.56
N PHE A 31 -6.72 -5.37 4.43
CA PHE A 31 -5.73 -4.38 4.02
C PHE A 31 -4.60 -4.25 5.03
N ASP A 32 -4.91 -4.29 6.33
CA ASP A 32 -3.91 -4.22 7.40
C ASP A 32 -2.86 -5.33 7.28
N THR A 33 -3.32 -6.56 7.00
CA THR A 33 -2.44 -7.72 6.81
C THR A 33 -1.47 -7.50 5.64
N VAL A 34 -1.97 -7.12 4.47
CA VAL A 34 -1.12 -6.92 3.28
C VAL A 34 -0.25 -5.67 3.40
N ALA A 35 -0.74 -4.60 4.03
CA ALA A 35 0.02 -3.37 4.23
C ALA A 35 1.21 -3.58 5.17
N LYS A 36 1.06 -4.43 6.20
CA LYS A 36 2.18 -4.85 7.05
C LYS A 36 3.22 -5.64 6.26
N LEU A 37 2.79 -6.59 5.43
CA LEU A 37 3.69 -7.34 4.56
C LEU A 37 4.46 -6.42 3.59
N TRP A 38 3.78 -5.47 2.95
CA TRP A 38 4.42 -4.49 2.07
C TRP A 38 5.37 -3.53 2.79
N ALA A 39 5.17 -3.28 4.08
CA ALA A 39 6.09 -2.48 4.87
C ALA A 39 7.40 -3.22 5.19
N GLU A 40 7.34 -4.56 5.23
CA GLU A 40 8.50 -5.43 5.45
C GLU A 40 9.21 -5.80 4.14
N GLU A 41 8.45 -5.99 3.06
CA GLU A 41 8.96 -6.44 1.77
C GLU A 41 9.01 -5.33 0.72
N CYS A 42 10.17 -5.12 0.11
CA CYS A 42 10.36 -4.19 -1.01
C CYS A 42 10.31 -4.89 -2.39
N ASN A 43 9.29 -5.73 -2.66
CA ASN A 43 9.21 -6.50 -3.91
C ASN A 43 8.08 -6.08 -4.88
N HIS A 44 7.26 -5.07 -4.53
CA HIS A 44 6.09 -4.68 -5.32
C HIS A 44 6.32 -3.47 -6.24
N GLY A 45 7.59 -3.11 -6.49
CA GLY A 45 7.94 -1.92 -7.29
C GLY A 45 7.54 -0.60 -6.63
N PHE A 46 7.25 -0.61 -5.33
CA PHE A 46 7.13 0.57 -4.48
C PHE A 46 7.65 0.22 -3.08
N VAL A 47 7.91 1.26 -2.28
CA VAL A 47 8.29 1.13 -0.88
C VAL A 47 7.30 1.93 -0.03
N VAL A 48 6.81 1.34 1.05
CA VAL A 48 5.95 2.03 2.03
C VAL A 48 6.79 3.07 2.78
N THR A 49 6.27 4.28 2.93
CA THR A 49 6.98 5.38 3.58
C THR A 49 6.09 6.14 4.56
N GLY A 50 6.70 6.69 5.60
CA GLY A 50 6.01 7.45 6.64
C GLY A 50 5.17 6.56 7.56
N VAL A 51 4.25 7.20 8.27
CA VAL A 51 3.36 6.52 9.22
C VAL A 51 2.05 6.15 8.52
N PRO A 52 1.68 4.87 8.45
CA PRO A 52 0.39 4.45 7.91
C PRO A 52 -0.78 5.08 8.69
N HIS A 53 -1.80 5.49 7.94
CA HIS A 53 -3.07 5.90 8.55
C HIS A 53 -3.82 4.66 9.02
N ARG A 54 -4.49 4.79 10.17
CA ARG A 54 -5.21 3.70 10.83
C ARG A 54 -6.63 4.11 11.11
N LYS A 55 -7.55 3.17 10.96
CA LYS A 55 -8.95 3.27 11.32
C LYS A 55 -9.21 2.44 12.58
N CYS A 56 -9.93 3.01 13.53
CA CYS A 56 -10.40 2.29 14.71
C CYS A 56 -11.74 1.61 14.40
N ILE A 57 -11.82 0.31 14.62
CA ILE A 57 -13.03 -0.51 14.44
C ILE A 57 -13.14 -1.36 15.71
N ASP A 58 -14.25 -1.20 16.44
CA ASP A 58 -14.54 -1.94 17.66
C ASP A 58 -13.40 -1.95 18.71
N GLY A 59 -12.62 -0.86 18.77
CA GLY A 59 -11.51 -0.69 19.72
C GLY A 59 -10.16 -1.19 19.21
N GLU A 60 -10.12 -1.79 18.02
CA GLU A 60 -8.88 -2.23 17.36
C GLU A 60 -8.49 -1.28 16.23
N PHE A 61 -7.18 -1.13 16.01
CA PHE A 61 -6.63 -0.24 14.99
C PHE A 61 -6.09 -1.03 13.80
N PHE A 62 -6.66 -0.78 12.63
CA PHE A 62 -6.26 -1.39 11.37
C PHE A 62 -5.68 -0.34 10.44
N ILE A 63 -4.58 -0.65 9.74
CA ILE A 63 -4.13 0.18 8.63
C ILE A 63 -5.19 0.13 7.53
N ASP A 64 -5.65 1.29 7.06
CA ASP A 64 -6.60 1.41 5.95
C ASP A 64 -6.01 2.19 4.77
N ARG A 65 -4.86 2.84 4.99
CA ARG A 65 -4.18 3.65 3.98
C ARG A 65 -2.69 3.80 4.28
N ILE A 66 -1.88 3.57 3.25
CA ILE A 66 -0.43 3.76 3.27
C ILE A 66 -0.01 4.86 2.30
N THR A 67 1.16 5.43 2.56
CA THR A 67 1.88 6.24 1.58
C THR A 67 3.03 5.42 1.03
N ALA A 68 3.22 5.46 -0.29
CA ALA A 68 4.25 4.72 -0.99
C ALA A 68 5.05 5.61 -1.93
N ILE A 69 6.28 5.22 -2.22
CA ILE A 69 7.11 5.81 -3.28
C ILE A 69 7.36 4.74 -4.34
N LYS A 70 7.11 5.07 -5.60
CA LYS A 70 7.41 4.19 -6.73
C LYS A 70 8.93 4.02 -6.81
N VAL A 71 9.38 2.76 -6.82
CA VAL A 71 10.78 2.43 -7.09
C VAL A 71 10.89 1.73 -8.43
N GLU A 72 12.01 1.95 -9.12
CA GLU A 72 12.33 1.18 -10.30
C GLU A 72 12.36 -0.30 -9.91
N SER A 73 11.70 -1.14 -10.71
CA SER A 73 11.88 -2.58 -10.56
C SER A 73 13.31 -2.86 -10.99
N ILE A 74 14.17 -3.31 -10.06
CA ILE A 74 15.45 -3.88 -10.45
C ILE A 74 15.09 -5.14 -11.23
N ALA A 75 15.29 -5.11 -12.55
CA ALA A 75 15.14 -6.30 -13.37
C ALA A 75 16.26 -7.28 -12.95
N GLU A 76 15.88 -8.41 -12.34
CA GLU A 76 16.74 -9.60 -12.28
C GLU A 76 16.74 -10.32 -13.63
#